data_AF-A0ABC8M924-F1
#
_entry.id   AF-A0ABC8M924-F1
#
_cell.length_a   1.000
_cell.length_b   1.000
_cell.length_c   1.000
_cell.angle_alpha   90.00
_cell.angle_beta   90.00
_cell.angle_gamma   90.00
#
_symmetry.space_group_name_H-M   'P 1'
#
loop_
_entity.id
_entity.type
_entity.pdbx_description
1 polymer ?
#
loop_
_entity_poly.entity_id
_entity_poly.type
_entity_poly.pdbx_seq_one_letter_code
_entity_poly.pdbx_strand_id
1 'polypeptide(L)' 'MKYGGNSRVVSEKKAKAWCASKGNIPYFETSAKEGTNVEEAFQCIAKNALKSGEEEELYLPDTIDVGTSNQQRSTGCEC' A
#
# COMPACT_ATOMS: atom_id res chain seq x y z
N MET A 1 -6.33 29.39 -20.83
CA MET A 1 -6.83 28.27 -20.00
C MET A 1 -7.61 28.82 -18.81
N LYS A 2 -8.87 28.42 -18.59
CA LYS A 2 -9.59 28.72 -17.34
C LYS A 2 -9.59 27.47 -16.47
N TYR A 3 -9.05 27.58 -15.26
CA TYR A 3 -9.13 26.52 -14.23
C TYR A 3 -10.59 26.41 -13.75
N GLY A 4 -11.38 25.59 -14.42
CA GLY A 4 -12.74 25.24 -13.99
C GLY A 4 -12.68 24.16 -12.92
N GLY A 5 -13.22 24.42 -11.73
CA GLY A 5 -13.40 23.39 -10.71
C GLY A 5 -13.23 23.80 -9.24
N ASN A 6 -13.28 25.09 -8.90
CA ASN A 6 -12.96 25.56 -7.54
C ASN A 6 -14.10 25.42 -6.51
N SER A 7 -15.11 24.56 -6.76
CA SER A 7 -16.24 24.38 -5.84
C SER A 7 -16.22 22.98 -5.24
N ARG A 8 -16.07 22.91 -3.92
CA ARG A 8 -16.15 21.67 -3.15
C ARG A 8 -17.58 21.11 -3.25
N VAL A 9 -17.73 19.95 -3.88
CA VAL A 9 -19.02 19.26 -4.02
C VAL A 9 -19.22 18.12 -3.02
N VAL A 10 -18.18 17.76 -2.27
CA VAL A 10 -18.23 16.76 -1.20
C VAL A 10 -18.00 17.46 0.13
N SER A 11 -18.98 17.35 1.03
CA SER A 11 -18.81 17.85 2.40
C SER A 11 -17.93 16.89 3.20
N GLU A 12 -17.18 17.46 4.14
CA GLU A 12 -16.35 16.71 5.08
C GLU A 12 -17.15 15.63 5.82
N LYS A 13 -18.38 15.97 6.26
CA LYS A 13 -19.29 15.02 6.91
C LYS A 13 -19.59 13.79 6.05
N LYS A 14 -19.82 13.98 4.74
CA LYS A 14 -20.10 12.88 3.81
C LYS A 14 -18.88 11.98 3.65
N ALA A 15 -17.70 12.57 3.51
CA ALA A 15 -16.45 11.82 3.39
C ALA A 15 -16.14 11.02 4.66
N LYS A 16 -16.22 11.65 5.83
CA LYS A 16 -16.03 10.98 7.14
C LYS A 16 -17.02 9.85 7.37
N ALA A 17 -18.30 10.05 7.07
CA ALA A 17 -19.31 9.01 7.21
C ALA A 17 -19.03 7.79 6.31
N TRP A 18 -18.57 8.03 5.08
CA TRP A 18 -18.18 6.96 4.17
C TRP A 18 -16.97 6.19 4.70
N CYS A 19 -15.92 6.88 5.14
CA CYS A 19 -14.74 6.29 5.76
C CYS A 19 -15.09 5.41 6.97
N ALA A 20 -15.97 5.89 7.86
CA ALA A 20 -16.47 5.12 8.99
C ALA A 20 -17.16 3.82 8.53
N SER A 21 -17.99 3.89 7.47
CA SER A 21 -18.72 2.74 6.93
C SER A 21 -17.84 1.69 6.23
N LYS A 22 -16.59 2.04 5.88
CA LYS A 22 -15.67 1.17 5.12
C LYS A 22 -14.58 0.53 5.99
N GLY A 23 -14.90 0.27 7.26
CA GLY A 23 -13.93 -0.29 8.21
C GLY A 23 -13.13 0.80 8.91
N ASN A 24 -13.75 1.96 9.16
CA ASN A 24 -13.13 3.07 9.88
C ASN A 24 -11.81 3.55 9.28
N ILE A 25 -11.80 3.72 7.95
CA ILE A 25 -10.62 4.17 7.20
C ILE A 25 -10.21 5.57 7.70
N PRO A 26 -8.93 5.83 8.00
CA PRO A 26 -8.46 7.17 8.33
C PRO A 26 -8.75 8.18 7.21
N TYR A 27 -9.24 9.37 7.57
CA TYR A 27 -9.59 10.43 6.62
C TYR A 27 -8.70 11.65 6.81
N PHE A 28 -8.18 12.18 5.70
CA PHE A 28 -7.36 13.39 5.66
C PHE A 28 -7.81 14.28 4.49
N GLU A 29 -7.94 15.59 4.74
CA GLU A 29 -8.04 16.58 3.67
C GLU A 29 -6.64 17.09 3.33
N THR A 30 -6.18 16.89 2.10
CA THR A 30 -4.83 17.25 1.68
C THR A 30 -4.83 18.29 0.56
N SER A 31 -3.75 19.06 0.46
CA SER A 31 -3.49 19.94 -0.68
C SER A 31 -2.11 19.64 -1.21
N ALA A 32 -2.02 18.96 -2.36
CA ALA A 32 -0.73 18.68 -3.00
C ALA A 32 0.02 19.95 -3.41
N LYS A 33 -0.73 21.00 -3.78
CA LYS A 33 -0.17 22.30 -4.15
C LYS A 33 0.51 23.01 -2.98
N GLU A 34 -0.11 22.94 -1.80
CA GLU A 34 0.34 23.64 -0.60
C GLU A 34 1.08 22.72 0.39
N GLY A 35 1.25 21.44 0.05
CA GLY A 35 1.85 20.43 0.92
C GLY A 35 1.04 20.10 2.19
N THR A 36 -0.23 20.51 2.28
CA THR A 36 -1.04 20.36 3.49
C THR A 36 -1.44 18.92 3.73
N ASN A 37 -1.17 18.41 4.94
CA ASN A 37 -1.56 17.08 5.46
C ASN A 37 -1.08 15.87 4.63
N VAL A 38 -0.17 16.08 3.66
CA VAL A 38 0.37 15.00 2.82
C VAL A 38 1.23 14.07 3.65
N GLU A 39 2.19 14.62 4.39
CA GLU A 39 3.12 13.87 5.23
C GLU A 39 2.39 13.02 6.29
N GLU A 40 1.46 13.64 7.02
CA GLU A 40 0.68 12.96 8.07
C GLU A 40 -0.16 11.80 7.51
N ALA A 41 -0.75 11.98 6.33
CA ALA A 41 -1.52 10.93 5.66
C ALA A 41 -0.61 9.74 5.28
N PHE A 42 0.58 10.00 4.72
CA PHE A 42 1.54 8.95 4.39
C PHE A 42 2.08 8.24 5.63
N GLN A 43 2.39 8.97 6.70
CA GLN A 43 2.82 8.36 7.96
C GLN A 43 1.73 7.46 8.56
N CYS A 44 0.46 7.86 8.46
CA CYS A 44 -0.65 7.04 8.92
C CYS A 44 -0.74 5.72 8.15
N ILE A 45 -0.59 5.78 6.82
CA ILE A 45 -0.59 4.58 5.96
C ILE A 45 0.59 3.68 6.33
N ALA A 46 1.80 4.22 6.45
CA ALA A 46 2.98 3.46 6.82
C ALA A 46 2.82 2.76 8.18
N LYS A 47 2.33 3.47 9.20
CA LYS A 47 2.06 2.90 10.53
C LYS A 47 1.00 1.79 10.48
N ASN A 48 -0.03 1.95 9.66
CA ASN A 48 -1.08 0.94 9.52
C ASN A 48 -0.60 -0.29 8.75
N ALA A 49 0.24 -0.11 7.72
CA ALA A 49 0.85 -1.22 6.99
C ALA A 49 1.75 -2.07 7.90
N LEU A 50 2.59 -1.42 8.73
CA LEU A 50 3.43 -2.12 9.71
C LEU A 50 2.62 -2.92 10.74
N LYS A 51 1.44 -2.43 11.15
CA LYS A 51 0.55 -3.12 12.09
C LYS A 51 -0.25 -4.24 11.44
N SER A 52 -0.59 -4.08 10.16
CA SER A 52 -1.36 -5.05 9.37
C SER A 52 -0.44 -6.06 8.69
N GLY A 53 0.80 -6.21 9.17
CA GLY A 53 1.68 -7.30 8.80
C GLY A 53 1.01 -8.61 9.20
N GLU A 54 0.15 -9.13 8.33
CA GLU A 54 0.12 -10.55 8.08
C GLU A 54 1.58 -10.91 7.79
N GLU A 55 2.18 -11.64 8.71
CA GLU A 55 3.18 -12.63 8.36
C GLU A 55 2.58 -13.42 7.20
N GLU A 56 2.85 -13.01 5.97
CA GLU A 56 2.95 -13.97 4.89
C GLU A 56 4.09 -14.85 5.40
N GLU A 57 3.75 -15.92 6.14
CA GLU A 57 4.69 -16.92 6.63
C GLU A 57 5.41 -17.40 5.38
N LEU A 58 6.56 -16.79 5.12
CA LEU A 58 7.48 -17.24 4.11
C LEU A 58 7.89 -18.62 4.60
N TYR A 59 7.24 -19.65 4.05
CA TYR A 59 7.55 -21.03 4.36
C TYR A 59 9.00 -21.27 3.94
N LEU A 60 9.87 -21.19 4.93
CA LEU A 60 11.29 -21.46 4.84
C LEU A 60 11.46 -22.90 5.33
N PRO A 61 11.67 -23.88 4.43
CA PRO A 61 11.92 -25.24 4.86
C PRO A 61 13.25 -25.29 5.65
N ASP A 62 13.26 -26.04 6.75
CA ASP A 62 14.44 -26.19 7.64
C ASP A 62 15.67 -26.73 6.91
N THR A 63 15.48 -27.48 5.82
CA THR A 63 16.56 -28.01 5.00
C THR A 63 16.18 -28.03 3.52
N ILE A 64 17.15 -27.74 2.66
CA ILE A 64 17.07 -27.93 1.21
C ILE A 64 17.85 -29.21 0.91
N ASP A 65 17.18 -30.23 0.38
CA ASP A 65 17.85 -31.47 -0.02
C ASP A 65 18.60 -31.26 -1.34
N VAL A 66 19.91 -31.03 -1.24
CA VAL A 66 20.85 -30.93 -2.38
C VAL A 66 21.21 -32.33 -2.93
N GLY A 67 20.42 -33.37 -2.62
CA GLY A 67 20.65 -34.75 -3.04
C GLY A 67 19.83 -35.20 -4.26
N THR A 68 18.77 -34.49 -4.65
CA THR A 68 17.92 -34.89 -5.79
C THR A 68 18.21 -34.07 -7.04
N SER A 69 19.25 -34.50 -7.75
CA SER A 69 19.47 -34.17 -9.15
C SER A 69 18.38 -34.79 -10.04
N ASN A 70 17.13 -34.32 -9.93
CA ASN A 70 16.18 -34.54 -11.02
C ASN A 70 16.37 -33.46 -12.06
N GLN A 71 17.03 -33.86 -13.16
CA GLN A 71 17.41 -33.02 -14.29
C GLN A 71 16.26 -32.14 -14.80
N GLN A 72 16.30 -30.84 -14.53
CA GLN A 72 15.87 -29.84 -15.52
C GLN A 72 17.10 -29.21 -16.15
N ARG A 73 17.52 -29.92 -17.21
CA ARG A 73 18.34 -29.55 -18.37
C ARG A 73 19.05 -28.19 -18.29
N SER A 74 20.36 -28.28 -18.40
CA SER A 74 21.24 -27.20 -18.82
C SER A 74 20.79 -26.58 -20.15
N THR A 75 20.58 -25.27 -20.15
CA THR A 75 20.89 -24.35 -21.26
C THR A 75 21.27 -23.04 -20.57
N GLY A 76 22.53 -22.84 -20.19
CA GLY A 76 23.57 -22.38 -21.10
C GLY A 76 23.87 -20.93 -20.71
N CYS A 77 24.90 -20.74 -19.88
CA CYS A 77 25.50 -19.44 -19.64
C CYS A 77 26.70 -19.37 -20.59
N GLU A 78 26.55 -18.62 -21.69
CA GLU A 78 27.67 -18.08 -22.44
C GLU A 78 27.80 -16.61 -22.04
N CYS A 79 29.06 -16.22 -21.88
CA CYS A 79 29.62 -14.90 -21.57
C CYS A 79 28.82 -13.65 -21.98
#